data_AF-A0A922X4I5-F1
#
_entry.id   AF-A0A922X4I5-F1
#
_cell.length_a   1.000
_cell.length_b   1.000
_cell.length_c   1.000
_cell.angle_alpha   90.00
_cell.angle_beta   90.00
_cell.angle_gamma   90.00
#
_symmetry.space_group_name_H-M   'P 1'
#
loop_
_entity.id
_entity.type
_entity.pdbx_description
1 polymer ?
#
loop_
_entity_poly.entity_id
_entity_poly.type
_entity_poly.pdbx_seq_one_letter_code
_entity_poly.pdbx_strand_id
1 'polypeptide(L)'
;MNNDLLVPRRLSVSSIGRAISRGWALFLISRPVSVTYAMLFAVFGLLIFIGIEHASVAPMILPMAGGFMLIGPALLCGFFSLADRMARRETARFSDIGAGFRRATREIFALSLVCMLLFMIWMTDAATLYGFMVGRTPASLLSFSLPAENVWSFIAWSSLMGAALAFVIFTVSAFAVPLLYYRRVGLVQAVVLSVRAVFGNFVPCVLWALLLGAATIGSILMLPLFPIVFPVLAFASHALYRELFPEVAV
;
A
#
# COMPACT_ATOMS: atom_id res chain seq x y z
N MET A 1 -19.66 -24.79 -3.70
CA MET A 1 -19.83 -23.66 -2.76
C MET A 1 -20.20 -22.44 -3.58
N ASN A 2 -21.40 -21.89 -3.36
CA ASN A 2 -21.98 -20.84 -4.20
C ASN A 2 -21.14 -19.57 -4.18
N ASN A 3 -20.58 -19.19 -5.33
CA ASN A 3 -19.80 -17.97 -5.52
C ASN A 3 -20.66 -16.70 -5.65
N ASP A 4 -21.98 -16.83 -5.68
CA ASP A 4 -22.93 -15.72 -5.90
C ASP A 4 -23.15 -14.82 -4.66
N LEU A 5 -22.54 -15.13 -3.51
CA LEU A 5 -22.80 -14.44 -2.24
C LEU A 5 -21.77 -13.36 -1.85
N LEU A 6 -20.70 -13.17 -2.61
CA LEU A 6 -19.71 -12.09 -2.37
C LEU A 6 -19.93 -10.92 -3.32
N VAL A 7 -21.15 -10.37 -3.33
CA VAL A 7 -21.42 -9.11 -4.05
C VAL A 7 -20.92 -7.94 -3.20
N PRO A 8 -20.02 -7.09 -3.72
CA PRO A 8 -19.52 -5.94 -2.97
C PRO A 8 -20.66 -4.99 -2.62
N ARG A 9 -20.75 -4.58 -1.35
CA ARG A 9 -21.72 -3.57 -0.92
C ARG A 9 -21.33 -2.18 -1.45
N ARG A 10 -22.23 -1.21 -1.32
CA ARG A 10 -21.91 0.19 -1.64
C ARG A 10 -21.19 0.85 -0.47
N LEU A 11 -20.10 1.56 -0.76
CA LEU A 11 -19.39 2.43 0.16
C LEU A 11 -19.87 3.86 -0.01
N SER A 12 -19.96 4.59 1.10
CA SER A 12 -20.16 6.03 1.11
C SER A 12 -18.85 6.74 1.43
N VAL A 13 -18.75 8.03 1.12
CA VAL A 13 -17.61 8.87 1.55
C VAL A 13 -17.49 8.87 3.08
N SER A 14 -18.60 8.76 3.81
CA SER A 14 -18.59 8.63 5.28
C SER A 14 -17.99 7.32 5.78
N SER A 15 -17.90 6.29 4.93
CA SER A 15 -17.22 5.02 5.26
C SER A 15 -15.71 5.23 5.42
N ILE A 16 -15.11 6.19 4.70
CA ILE A 16 -13.68 6.53 4.84
C ILE A 16 -13.40 7.08 6.24
N GLY A 17 -14.20 8.06 6.69
CA GLY A 17 -14.04 8.63 8.03
C GLY A 17 -14.22 7.59 9.14
N ARG A 18 -15.22 6.70 9.01
CA ARG A 18 -15.44 5.59 9.95
C ARG A 18 -14.32 4.56 9.91
N ALA A 19 -13.74 4.29 8.75
CA ALA A 19 -12.62 3.37 8.61
C ALA A 19 -11.35 3.93 9.29
N ILE A 20 -11.07 5.22 9.10
CA ILE A 20 -9.93 5.89 9.74
C ILE A 20 -10.11 5.89 11.27
N SER A 21 -11.29 6.23 11.78
CA SER A 21 -11.53 6.24 13.23
C SER A 21 -11.38 4.84 13.86
N ARG A 22 -11.88 3.80 13.19
CA ARG A 22 -11.66 2.41 13.59
C ARG A 22 -10.19 2.00 13.50
N GLY A 23 -9.50 2.40 12.43
CA GLY A 23 -8.08 2.13 12.25
C GLY A 23 -7.23 2.77 13.34
N TRP A 24 -7.57 4.01 13.73
CA TRP A 24 -6.95 4.72 14.83
C TRP A 24 -7.19 4.03 16.18
N ALA A 25 -8.43 3.60 16.45
CA ALA A 25 -8.75 2.87 17.69
C ALA A 25 -7.97 1.55 17.79
N LEU A 26 -7.90 0.77 16.71
CA LEU A 26 -7.11 -0.48 16.67
C LEU A 26 -5.61 -0.21 16.81
N PHE A 27 -5.10 0.87 16.22
CA PHE A 27 -3.73 1.29 16.40
C PHE A 27 -3.41 1.63 17.86
N LEU A 28 -4.27 2.39 18.55
CA LEU A 28 -4.04 2.74 19.96
C LEU A 28 -3.97 1.51 20.87
N ILE A 29 -4.78 0.48 20.59
CA ILE A 29 -4.78 -0.79 21.34
C ILE A 29 -3.50 -1.61 21.08
N SER A 30 -3.00 -1.60 19.84
CA SER A 30 -1.83 -2.40 19.40
C SER A 30 -0.54 -1.60 19.26
N ARG A 31 -0.49 -0.37 19.80
CA ARG A 31 0.53 0.64 19.51
C ARG A 31 1.97 0.12 19.55
N PRO A 32 2.47 -0.54 20.61
CA PRO A 32 3.86 -0.95 20.66
C PRO A 32 4.23 -1.95 19.56
N VAL A 33 3.39 -2.96 19.32
CA VAL A 33 3.66 -4.00 18.31
C VAL A 33 3.56 -3.42 16.90
N SER A 34 2.52 -2.63 16.64
CA SER A 34 2.28 -1.99 15.34
C SER A 34 3.36 -0.98 14.96
N VAL A 35 3.83 -0.17 15.91
CA VAL A 35 4.91 0.81 15.68
C VAL A 35 6.23 0.10 15.41
N THR A 36 6.61 -0.92 16.18
CA THR A 36 7.86 -1.64 15.94
C THR A 36 7.85 -2.35 14.58
N TYR A 37 6.71 -2.95 14.21
CA TYR A 37 6.57 -3.56 12.88
C TYR A 37 6.69 -2.51 11.77
N ALA A 38 6.05 -1.35 11.93
CA ALA A 38 6.18 -0.23 10.99
C ALA A 38 7.59 0.40 10.96
N MET A 39 8.32 0.38 12.08
CA MET A 39 9.70 0.87 12.15
C MET A 39 10.66 0.02 11.32
N LEU A 40 10.49 -1.30 11.26
CA LEU A 40 11.30 -2.15 10.39
C LEU A 40 11.23 -1.69 8.92
N PHE A 41 10.03 -1.27 8.51
CA PHE A 41 9.81 -0.74 7.17
C PHE A 41 10.36 0.67 6.97
N ALA A 42 10.22 1.54 7.97
CA ALA A 42 10.83 2.86 7.93
C ALA A 42 12.35 2.77 7.76
N VAL A 43 12.99 1.85 8.49
CA VAL A 43 14.43 1.58 8.38
C VAL A 43 14.78 1.02 7.00
N PHE A 44 14.01 0.07 6.47
CA PHE A 44 14.24 -0.47 5.13
C PHE A 44 14.14 0.62 4.04
N GLY A 45 13.12 1.48 4.12
CA GLY A 45 12.98 2.62 3.20
C GLY A 45 14.13 3.61 3.32
N LEU A 46 14.61 3.88 4.54
CA LEU A 46 15.77 4.73 4.78
C LEU A 46 17.05 4.14 4.18
N LEU A 47 17.27 2.83 4.30
CA LEU A 47 18.44 2.16 3.69
C LEU A 47 18.41 2.26 2.15
N ILE A 48 17.22 2.12 1.54
CA ILE A 48 17.06 2.32 0.10
C ILE A 48 17.39 3.79 -0.27
N PHE A 49 16.85 4.75 0.47
CA PHE A 49 17.10 6.18 0.24
C PHE A 49 18.60 6.50 0.28
N ILE A 50 19.31 6.05 1.33
CA ILE A 50 20.76 6.23 1.48
C ILE A 50 21.51 5.59 0.29
N GLY A 51 21.12 4.38 -0.12
CA GLY A 51 21.73 3.71 -1.27
C GLY A 51 21.58 4.50 -2.58
N ILE A 52 20.42 5.14 -2.80
CA ILE A 52 20.16 5.97 -3.99
C ILE A 52 20.98 7.25 -3.97
N GLU A 53 21.06 7.90 -2.81
CA GLU A 53 21.87 9.09 -2.62
C GLU A 53 23.34 8.82 -2.99
N HIS A 54 23.90 7.72 -2.49
CA HIS A 54 25.27 7.30 -2.84
C HIS A 54 25.45 6.99 -4.33
N ALA A 55 24.41 6.50 -5.01
CA ALA A 55 24.45 6.20 -6.44
C ALA A 55 24.28 7.43 -7.35
N SER A 56 24.07 8.64 -6.79
CA SER A 56 23.87 9.89 -7.56
C SER A 56 22.71 9.84 -8.58
N VAL A 57 21.75 8.93 -8.40
CA VAL A 57 20.53 8.80 -9.21
C VAL A 57 19.33 9.41 -8.48
N ALA A 58 19.54 10.55 -7.83
CA ALA A 58 18.58 11.17 -6.92
C ALA A 58 17.19 11.44 -7.55
N PRO A 59 17.06 11.78 -8.85
CA PRO A 59 15.73 11.90 -9.47
C PRO A 59 14.94 10.58 -9.54
N MET A 60 15.61 9.42 -9.42
CA MET A 60 14.95 8.11 -9.34
C MET A 60 14.40 7.77 -7.95
N ILE A 61 14.56 8.65 -6.95
CA ILE A 61 14.01 8.46 -5.60
C ILE A 61 12.48 8.27 -5.65
N LEU A 62 11.78 9.02 -6.50
CA LEU A 62 10.32 8.93 -6.60
C LEU A 62 9.86 7.53 -7.10
N PRO A 63 10.37 7.00 -8.23
CA PRO A 63 10.10 5.61 -8.63
C PRO A 63 10.50 4.58 -7.57
N MET A 64 11.67 4.74 -6.95
CA MET A 64 12.19 3.75 -6.00
C MET A 64 11.44 3.75 -4.66
N ALA A 65 10.91 4.90 -4.23
CA ALA A 65 10.00 4.99 -3.10
C ALA A 65 8.72 4.16 -3.32
N GLY A 66 8.27 4.03 -4.58
CA GLY A 66 7.19 3.13 -4.98
C GLY A 66 7.48 1.65 -4.75
N GLY A 67 8.75 1.26 -4.55
CA GLY A 67 9.17 -0.12 -4.29
C GLY A 67 8.55 -0.71 -3.03
N PHE A 68 8.02 0.11 -2.13
CA PHE A 68 7.26 -0.34 -0.98
C PHE A 68 5.96 -1.09 -1.37
N MET A 69 5.39 -0.79 -2.54
CA MET A 69 4.21 -1.50 -3.07
C MET A 69 4.50 -2.96 -3.42
N LEU A 70 5.76 -3.33 -3.65
CA LEU A 70 6.20 -4.70 -3.98
C LEU A 70 5.80 -5.73 -2.91
N ILE A 71 6.06 -5.34 -1.66
CA ILE A 71 5.85 -6.20 -0.50
C ILE A 71 4.49 -5.97 0.15
N GLY A 72 3.78 -4.89 -0.23
CA GLY A 72 2.51 -4.45 0.36
C GLY A 72 1.50 -5.56 0.65
N PRO A 73 1.14 -6.42 -0.33
CA PRO A 73 0.21 -7.53 -0.12
C PRO A 73 0.64 -8.51 0.99
N ALA A 74 1.93 -8.89 1.00
CA ALA A 74 2.47 -9.76 2.03
C ALA A 74 2.54 -9.04 3.39
N LEU A 75 2.89 -7.75 3.41
CA LEU A 75 3.00 -6.96 4.64
C LEU A 75 1.67 -6.82 5.38
N LEU A 76 0.58 -6.64 4.64
CA LEU A 76 -0.77 -6.50 5.19
C LEU A 76 -1.20 -7.73 5.99
N CYS A 77 -0.67 -8.92 5.68
CA CYS A 77 -0.98 -10.14 6.43
C CYS A 77 -0.60 -10.04 7.91
N GLY A 78 0.49 -9.35 8.24
CA GLY A 78 0.90 -9.09 9.62
C GLY A 78 -0.11 -8.22 10.37
N PHE A 79 -0.57 -7.14 9.75
CA PHE A 79 -1.59 -6.25 10.34
C PHE A 79 -2.97 -6.91 10.43
N PHE A 80 -3.35 -7.74 9.46
CA PHE A 80 -4.62 -8.48 9.50
C PHE A 80 -4.65 -9.51 10.62
N SER A 81 -3.52 -10.21 10.87
CA SER A 81 -3.39 -11.09 12.03
C SER A 81 -3.55 -10.34 13.35
N LEU A 82 -2.96 -9.15 13.47
CA LEU A 82 -3.16 -8.29 14.63
C LEU A 82 -4.62 -7.82 14.76
N ALA A 83 -5.25 -7.44 13.65
CA ALA A 83 -6.66 -7.04 13.62
C ALA A 83 -7.60 -8.17 14.08
N ASP A 84 -7.33 -9.41 13.65
CA ASP A 84 -8.10 -10.60 14.07
C ASP A 84 -7.98 -10.86 15.57
N ARG A 85 -6.76 -10.74 16.13
CA ARG A 85 -6.53 -10.88 17.58
C ARG A 85 -7.28 -9.83 18.38
N MET A 86 -7.21 -8.58 17.92
CA MET A 86 -7.92 -7.47 18.57
C MET A 86 -9.44 -7.64 18.48
N ALA A 87 -9.96 -8.12 17.36
CA ALA A 87 -11.38 -8.43 17.21
C ALA A 87 -11.86 -9.51 18.21
N ARG A 88 -10.96 -10.42 18.62
CA ARG A 88 -11.21 -11.44 19.66
C ARG A 88 -10.97 -10.94 21.09
N ARG A 89 -10.66 -9.65 21.28
CA ARG A 89 -10.25 -9.05 22.56
C ARG A 89 -9.00 -9.68 23.17
N GLU A 90 -8.12 -10.22 22.33
CA GLU A 90 -6.84 -10.81 22.76
C GLU A 90 -5.71 -9.76 22.69
N THR A 91 -4.64 -9.96 23.48
CA THR A 91 -3.50 -9.05 23.48
C THR A 91 -2.61 -9.26 22.25
N ALA A 92 -2.24 -8.15 21.59
CA ALA A 92 -1.35 -8.17 20.43
C ALA A 92 0.08 -8.57 20.84
N ARG A 93 0.68 -9.55 20.17
CA ARG A 93 2.06 -9.98 20.37
C ARG A 93 2.83 -9.99 19.04
N PHE A 94 4.15 -9.80 19.10
CA PHE A 94 5.01 -9.90 17.90
C PHE A 94 4.90 -11.25 17.19
N SER A 95 4.70 -12.33 17.94
CA SER A 95 4.48 -13.67 17.40
C SER A 95 3.29 -13.74 16.44
N ASP A 96 2.30 -12.86 16.61
CA ASP A 96 1.09 -12.84 15.77
C ASP A 96 1.38 -12.31 14.37
N ILE A 97 2.37 -11.43 14.21
CA ILE A 97 2.84 -10.98 12.89
C ILE A 97 3.38 -12.18 12.11
N GLY A 98 4.27 -12.97 12.74
CA GLY A 98 4.81 -14.19 12.15
C GLY A 98 3.75 -15.27 11.90
N ALA A 99 2.69 -15.32 12.71
CA ALA A 99 1.53 -16.18 12.46
C ALA A 99 0.73 -15.71 11.23
N GLY A 100 0.60 -14.40 11.02
CA GLY A 100 -0.03 -13.80 9.84
C GLY A 100 0.69 -14.19 8.55
N PHE A 101 2.01 -14.08 8.53
CA PHE A 101 2.83 -14.54 7.39
C PHE A 101 2.72 -16.05 7.15
N ARG A 102 2.64 -16.87 8.20
CA ARG A 102 2.40 -18.32 8.06
C ARG A 102 1.01 -18.68 7.54
N ARG A 103 0.03 -17.79 7.73
CA ARG A 103 -1.31 -17.93 7.15
C ARG A 103 -1.38 -17.43 5.70
N ALA A 104 -0.41 -16.62 5.27
CA ALA A 104 -0.36 -16.10 3.92
C ALA A 104 -0.32 -17.25 2.92
N THR A 105 -1.30 -17.28 2.03
CA THR A 105 -1.47 -18.38 1.08
C THR A 105 -0.58 -18.19 -0.14
N ARG A 106 -0.38 -19.26 -0.94
CA ARG A 106 0.42 -19.19 -2.17
C ARG A 106 -0.11 -18.11 -3.14
N GLU A 107 -1.42 -17.87 -3.11
CA GLU A 107 -2.11 -16.84 -3.87
C GLU A 107 -1.68 -15.42 -3.47
N ILE A 108 -1.42 -15.15 -2.17
CA ILE A 108 -0.93 -13.84 -1.72
C ILE A 108 0.50 -13.62 -2.25
N PHE A 109 1.34 -14.65 -2.23
CA PHE A 109 2.68 -14.56 -2.83
C PHE A 109 2.61 -14.37 -4.35
N ALA A 110 1.69 -15.05 -5.03
CA ALA A 110 1.46 -14.83 -6.46
C ALA A 110 0.97 -13.41 -6.75
N LEU A 111 0.09 -12.85 -5.91
CA LEU A 111 -0.34 -11.46 -6.03
C LEU A 111 0.81 -10.47 -5.80
N SER A 112 1.65 -10.70 -4.77
CA SER A 112 2.87 -9.92 -4.55
C SER A 112 3.81 -9.99 -5.76
N LEU A 113 3.95 -11.17 -6.40
CA LEU A 113 4.75 -11.33 -7.61
C LEU A 113 4.17 -10.54 -8.79
N VAL A 114 2.85 -10.51 -8.95
CA VAL A 114 2.19 -9.66 -9.96
C VAL A 114 2.47 -8.18 -9.69
N CYS A 115 2.32 -7.72 -8.44
CA CYS A 115 2.69 -6.36 -8.04
C CYS A 115 4.18 -6.08 -8.31
N MET A 116 5.04 -7.08 -8.13
CA MET A 116 6.47 -6.98 -8.43
C MET A 116 6.77 -6.81 -9.91
N LEU A 117 6.12 -7.58 -10.78
CA LEU A 117 6.27 -7.44 -12.22
C LEU A 117 5.79 -6.07 -12.70
N LEU A 118 4.64 -5.59 -12.19
CA LEU A 118 4.12 -4.26 -12.50
C LEU A 118 5.08 -3.14 -12.08
N PHE A 119 5.69 -3.28 -10.90
CA PHE A 119 6.70 -2.32 -10.44
C PHE A 119 7.99 -2.37 -11.27
N MET A 120 8.42 -3.55 -11.73
CA MET A 120 9.59 -3.67 -12.62
C MET A 120 9.35 -2.96 -13.95
N ILE A 121 8.15 -3.11 -14.54
CA ILE A 121 7.74 -2.36 -15.75
C ILE A 121 7.81 -0.85 -15.47
N TRP A 122 7.30 -0.42 -14.33
CA TRP A 122 7.38 0.98 -13.93
C TRP A 122 8.81 1.49 -13.76
N MET A 123 9.70 0.71 -13.16
CA MET A 123 11.10 1.08 -13.02
C MET A 123 11.77 1.23 -14.39
N THR A 124 11.47 0.36 -15.36
CA THR A 124 11.99 0.49 -16.73
C THR A 124 11.43 1.71 -17.44
N ASP A 125 10.14 2.01 -17.26
CA ASP A 125 9.49 3.18 -17.86
C ASP A 125 10.06 4.49 -17.26
N ALA A 126 10.20 4.55 -15.95
CA ALA A 126 10.77 5.69 -15.24
C ALA A 126 12.25 5.90 -15.61
N ALA A 127 13.05 4.83 -15.74
CA ALA A 127 14.43 4.92 -16.20
C ALA A 127 14.54 5.41 -17.65
N THR A 128 13.62 4.95 -18.51
CA THR A 128 13.54 5.40 -19.91
C THR A 128 13.20 6.89 -19.97
N LEU A 129 12.18 7.32 -19.23
CA LEU A 129 11.79 8.73 -19.14
C LEU A 129 12.92 9.61 -18.58
N TYR A 130 13.63 9.12 -17.57
CA TYR A 130 14.80 9.78 -17.00
C TYR A 130 15.90 9.98 -18.05
N GLY A 131 16.20 8.92 -18.82
CA GLY A 131 17.18 8.96 -19.91
C GLY A 131 16.82 9.97 -21.01
N PHE A 132 15.54 10.09 -21.38
CA PHE A 132 15.08 11.02 -22.41
C PHE A 132 15.01 12.49 -21.94
N MET A 133 14.55 12.74 -20.71
CA MET A 133 14.26 14.10 -20.24
C MET A 133 15.43 14.73 -19.49
N VAL A 134 16.06 13.99 -18.58
CA VAL A 134 17.08 14.56 -17.68
C VAL A 134 18.49 14.35 -18.24
N GLY A 135 18.78 13.18 -18.80
CA GLY A 135 20.13 12.82 -19.24
C GLY A 135 21.08 12.50 -18.06
N ARG A 136 22.39 12.35 -18.34
CA ARG A 136 23.42 11.94 -17.35
C ARG A 136 23.95 13.08 -16.47
N THR A 137 23.15 14.08 -16.13
CA THR A 137 23.58 15.14 -15.20
C THR A 137 23.37 14.67 -13.76
N PRO A 138 24.43 14.51 -12.94
CA PRO A 138 24.30 14.09 -11.55
C PRO A 138 23.74 15.27 -10.75
N ALA A 139 22.46 15.21 -10.39
CA ALA A 139 21.85 16.16 -9.48
C ALA A 139 21.73 15.50 -8.10
N SER A 140 22.47 16.02 -7.12
CA SER A 140 22.24 15.70 -5.71
C SER A 140 20.97 16.42 -5.23
N LEU A 141 20.14 15.77 -4.41
CA LEU A 141 18.98 16.45 -3.79
C LEU A 141 19.41 17.58 -2.83
N LEU A 142 20.65 17.55 -2.32
CA LEU A 142 21.22 18.55 -1.41
C LEU A 142 21.80 19.77 -2.13
N SER A 143 22.10 19.67 -3.44
CA SER A 143 22.38 20.85 -4.26
C SER A 143 21.07 21.53 -4.61
N PHE A 144 20.59 22.39 -3.71
CA PHE A 144 19.40 23.24 -3.83
C PHE A 144 19.52 24.31 -4.94
N SER A 145 20.35 24.07 -5.97
CA SER A 145 20.32 24.80 -7.23
C SER A 145 19.23 24.15 -8.09
N LEU A 146 18.00 24.63 -7.92
CA LEU A 146 16.82 24.29 -8.73
C LEU A 146 17.22 24.19 -10.23
N PRO A 147 17.25 23.00 -10.87
CA PRO A 147 17.90 22.86 -12.16
C PRO A 147 16.93 22.47 -13.29
N ALA A 148 17.05 23.15 -14.44
CA ALA A 148 16.49 22.85 -15.78
C ALA A 148 14.98 22.50 -15.87
N GLU A 149 14.23 23.18 -16.77
CA GLU A 149 12.81 22.92 -17.08
C GLU A 149 12.46 21.43 -17.29
N ASN A 150 13.45 20.64 -17.70
CA ASN A 150 13.35 19.20 -17.92
C ASN A 150 13.10 18.37 -16.64
N VAL A 151 13.58 18.80 -15.46
CA VAL A 151 13.41 18.04 -14.20
C VAL A 151 11.97 18.10 -13.70
N TRP A 152 11.33 19.27 -13.78
CA TRP A 152 9.91 19.42 -13.43
C TRP A 152 9.00 18.65 -14.39
N SER A 153 9.34 18.68 -15.69
CA SER A 153 8.65 17.88 -16.70
C SER A 153 8.79 16.38 -16.40
N PHE A 154 9.99 15.91 -16.06
CA PHE A 154 10.23 14.53 -15.64
C PHE A 154 9.40 14.16 -14.41
N ILE A 155 9.40 14.98 -13.35
CA ILE A 155 8.61 14.72 -12.14
C ILE A 155 7.13 14.64 -12.48
N ALA A 156 6.59 15.56 -13.30
CA ALA A 156 5.18 15.57 -13.66
C ALA A 156 4.77 14.33 -14.45
N TRP A 157 5.51 13.98 -15.52
CA TRP A 157 5.20 12.81 -16.35
C TRP A 157 5.43 11.49 -15.62
N SER A 158 6.50 11.40 -14.82
CA SER A 158 6.77 10.26 -13.96
C SER A 158 5.65 10.11 -12.91
N SER A 159 5.22 11.20 -12.28
CA SER A 159 4.10 11.16 -11.32
C SER A 159 2.79 10.69 -11.97
N LEU A 160 2.50 11.14 -13.20
CA LEU A 160 1.29 10.74 -13.92
C LEU A 160 1.29 9.24 -14.25
N MET A 161 2.39 8.72 -14.79
CA MET A 161 2.54 7.30 -15.10
C MET A 161 2.53 6.45 -13.82
N GLY A 162 3.21 6.90 -12.77
CA GLY A 162 3.21 6.28 -11.46
C GLY A 162 1.81 6.25 -10.83
N ALA A 163 1.02 7.32 -10.98
CA ALA A 163 -0.37 7.36 -10.53
C ALA A 163 -1.26 6.36 -11.27
N ALA A 164 -1.08 6.22 -12.59
CA ALA A 164 -1.81 5.22 -13.38
C ALA A 164 -1.48 3.79 -12.93
N LEU A 165 -0.19 3.47 -12.75
CA LEU A 165 0.24 2.17 -12.23
C LEU A 165 -0.27 1.91 -10.81
N ALA A 166 -0.14 2.90 -9.92
CA ALA A 166 -0.63 2.82 -8.56
C ALA A 166 -2.13 2.54 -8.52
N PHE A 167 -2.91 3.17 -9.42
CA PHE A 167 -4.34 2.91 -9.55
C PHE A 167 -4.62 1.47 -10.02
N VAL A 168 -3.85 0.94 -10.97
CA VAL A 168 -3.96 -0.47 -11.41
C VAL A 168 -3.64 -1.41 -10.25
N ILE A 169 -2.52 -1.22 -9.56
CA ILE A 169 -2.10 -2.03 -8.40
C ILE A 169 -3.16 -1.97 -7.31
N PHE A 170 -3.67 -0.77 -6.98
CA PHE A 170 -4.74 -0.58 -6.02
C PHE A 170 -6.00 -1.36 -6.42
N THR A 171 -6.40 -1.27 -7.69
CA THR A 171 -7.59 -1.93 -8.21
C THR A 171 -7.52 -3.46 -8.07
N VAL A 172 -6.35 -4.05 -8.38
CA VAL A 172 -6.19 -5.51 -8.33
C VAL A 172 -5.89 -6.04 -6.93
N SER A 173 -5.32 -5.23 -6.02
CA SER A 173 -4.83 -5.71 -4.72
C SER A 173 -5.65 -5.25 -3.53
N ALA A 174 -6.25 -4.05 -3.53
CA ALA A 174 -6.80 -3.40 -2.33
C ALA A 174 -7.79 -4.30 -1.55
N PHE A 175 -8.68 -4.99 -2.27
CA PHE A 175 -9.63 -5.92 -1.67
C PHE A 175 -9.28 -7.39 -1.93
N ALA A 176 -8.40 -7.68 -2.90
CA ALA A 176 -7.96 -9.05 -3.15
C ALA A 176 -7.11 -9.62 -2.00
N VAL A 177 -6.21 -8.81 -1.42
CA VAL A 177 -5.34 -9.25 -0.31
C VAL A 177 -6.15 -9.76 0.88
N PRO A 178 -7.13 -9.01 1.44
CA PRO A 178 -7.94 -9.52 2.54
C PRO A 178 -8.82 -10.71 2.12
N LEU A 179 -9.39 -10.72 0.90
CA LEU A 179 -10.17 -11.86 0.40
C LEU A 179 -9.36 -13.18 0.38
N LEU A 180 -8.09 -13.10 0.00
CA LEU A 180 -7.16 -14.22 -0.01
C LEU A 180 -6.70 -14.60 1.40
N TYR A 181 -6.38 -13.62 2.24
CA TYR A 181 -5.97 -13.85 3.62
C TYR A 181 -7.06 -14.59 4.43
N TYR A 182 -8.32 -14.19 4.27
CA TYR A 182 -9.47 -14.85 4.90
C TYR A 182 -9.95 -16.11 4.15
N ARG A 183 -9.22 -16.55 3.12
CA ARG A 183 -9.50 -17.76 2.31
C ARG A 183 -10.95 -17.81 1.80
N ARG A 184 -11.51 -16.66 1.42
CA ARG A 184 -12.90 -16.60 0.94
C ARG A 184 -13.03 -17.04 -0.51
N VAL A 185 -12.00 -16.80 -1.32
CA VAL A 185 -11.96 -17.10 -2.76
C VAL A 185 -10.53 -17.36 -3.22
N GLY A 186 -10.34 -17.93 -4.41
CA GLY A 186 -9.04 -18.09 -5.05
C GLY A 186 -8.52 -16.80 -5.71
N LEU A 187 -7.26 -16.80 -6.16
CA LEU A 187 -6.57 -15.62 -6.72
C LEU A 187 -7.37 -14.86 -7.79
N VAL A 188 -7.78 -15.56 -8.85
CA VAL A 188 -8.48 -14.94 -9.99
C VAL A 188 -9.78 -14.28 -9.53
N GLN A 189 -10.56 -14.97 -8.70
CA GLN A 189 -11.82 -14.46 -8.18
C GLN A 189 -11.61 -13.28 -7.21
N ALA A 190 -10.56 -13.31 -6.39
CA ALA A 190 -10.20 -12.20 -5.50
C ALA A 190 -9.90 -10.92 -6.28
N VAL A 191 -9.11 -11.03 -7.36
CA VAL A 191 -8.79 -9.90 -8.25
C VAL A 191 -10.04 -9.39 -8.95
N VAL A 192 -10.87 -10.27 -9.51
CA VAL A 192 -12.14 -9.89 -10.16
C VAL A 192 -13.07 -9.18 -9.18
N LEU A 193 -13.21 -9.68 -7.95
CA LEU A 193 -14.02 -9.04 -6.92
C LEU A 193 -13.45 -7.69 -6.48
N SER A 194 -12.12 -7.56 -6.39
CA SER A 194 -11.45 -6.28 -6.09
C SER A 194 -11.71 -5.24 -7.18
N VAL A 195 -11.59 -5.64 -8.45
CA VAL A 195 -11.87 -4.79 -9.61
C VAL A 195 -13.34 -4.36 -9.59
N ARG A 196 -14.28 -5.31 -9.44
CA ARG A 196 -15.72 -5.03 -9.35
C ARG A 196 -16.05 -4.12 -8.17
N ALA A 197 -15.39 -4.30 -7.03
CA ALA A 197 -15.56 -3.46 -5.85
C ALA A 197 -15.13 -2.03 -6.09
N VAL A 198 -13.95 -1.83 -6.71
CA VAL A 198 -13.41 -0.50 -7.01
C VAL A 198 -14.27 0.22 -8.04
N PHE A 199 -14.64 -0.43 -9.14
CA PHE A 199 -15.50 0.21 -10.15
C PHE A 199 -16.95 0.39 -9.68
N GLY A 200 -17.46 -0.51 -8.84
CA GLY A 200 -18.78 -0.35 -8.21
C GLY A 200 -18.84 0.78 -7.18
N ASN A 201 -17.69 1.18 -6.63
CA ASN A 201 -17.55 2.23 -5.61
C ASN A 201 -16.45 3.24 -5.98
N PHE A 202 -16.43 3.65 -7.25
CA PHE A 202 -15.32 4.39 -7.84
C PHE A 202 -14.92 5.63 -7.04
N VAL A 203 -15.89 6.49 -6.70
CA VAL A 203 -15.63 7.74 -5.97
C VAL A 203 -15.01 7.50 -4.58
N PRO A 204 -15.62 6.71 -3.67
CA PRO A 204 -14.99 6.36 -2.40
C PRO A 204 -13.61 5.70 -2.55
N CYS A 205 -13.44 4.82 -3.53
CA CYS A 205 -12.18 4.11 -3.73
C CYS A 205 -11.06 5.01 -4.23
N VAL A 206 -11.33 5.93 -5.17
CA VAL A 206 -10.35 6.92 -5.63
C VAL A 206 -9.98 7.88 -4.51
N LEU A 207 -10.97 8.38 -3.75
CA LEU A 207 -10.70 9.23 -2.58
C LEU A 207 -9.83 8.50 -1.55
N TRP A 208 -10.10 7.21 -1.30
CA TRP A 208 -9.29 6.39 -0.42
C TRP A 208 -7.87 6.20 -0.94
N ALA A 209 -7.69 5.91 -2.24
CA ALA A 209 -6.38 5.76 -2.86
C ALA A 209 -5.56 7.06 -2.80
N LEU A 210 -6.19 8.22 -3.05
CA LEU A 210 -5.57 9.53 -2.91
C LEU A 210 -5.16 9.81 -1.46
N LEU A 211 -6.02 9.48 -0.49
CA LEU A 211 -5.72 9.64 0.93
C LEU A 211 -4.56 8.74 1.35
N LEU A 212 -4.54 7.47 0.92
CA LEU A 212 -3.42 6.56 1.15
C LEU A 212 -2.12 7.17 0.62
N GLY A 213 -2.10 7.60 -0.65
CA GLY A 213 -0.93 8.20 -1.27
C GLY A 213 -0.46 9.47 -0.55
N ALA A 214 -1.36 10.42 -0.33
CA ALA A 214 -1.04 11.69 0.32
C ALA A 214 -0.58 11.50 1.77
N ALA A 215 -1.22 10.62 2.53
CA ALA A 215 -0.83 10.33 3.91
C ALA A 215 0.52 9.61 3.97
N THR A 216 0.79 8.65 3.08
CA THR A 216 2.10 7.99 3.00
C THR A 216 3.19 9.00 2.64
N ILE A 217 3.02 9.78 1.56
CA ILE A 217 3.99 10.80 1.14
C ILE A 217 4.22 11.83 2.25
N GLY A 218 3.14 12.37 2.82
CA GLY A 218 3.22 13.34 3.92
C GLY A 218 3.93 12.79 5.16
N SER A 219 3.70 11.50 5.49
CA SER A 219 4.35 10.86 6.64
C SER A 219 5.85 10.59 6.46
N ILE A 220 6.31 10.49 5.21
CA ILE A 220 7.73 10.36 4.87
C ILE A 220 8.41 11.73 4.92
N LEU A 221 7.75 12.78 4.40
CA LEU A 221 8.29 14.14 4.38
C LEU A 221 8.35 14.76 5.79
N MET A 222 7.38 14.45 6.66
CA MET A 222 7.36 14.89 8.06
C MET A 222 7.99 13.83 8.96
N LEU A 223 9.31 13.92 9.21
CA LEU A 223 10.03 13.01 10.11
C LEU A 223 9.42 13.04 11.53
N PRO A 224 9.23 11.88 12.22
CA PRO A 224 9.04 10.52 11.74
C PRO A 224 7.59 10.06 12.03
N LEU A 225 6.63 10.45 11.19
CA LEU A 225 5.21 10.07 11.37
C LEU A 225 4.86 8.71 10.74
N PHE A 226 5.68 8.18 9.82
CA PHE A 226 5.42 6.94 9.10
C PHE A 226 5.07 5.73 10.01
N PRO A 227 5.79 5.46 11.12
CA PRO A 227 5.47 4.33 12.01
C PRO A 227 4.09 4.41 12.68
N ILE A 228 3.46 5.59 12.66
CA ILE A 228 2.12 5.83 13.19
C ILE A 228 1.09 5.78 12.06
N VAL A 229 1.36 6.49 10.97
CA VAL A 229 0.43 6.61 9.84
C VAL A 229 0.22 5.26 9.15
N PHE A 230 1.31 4.51 8.90
CA PHE A 230 1.24 3.27 8.14
C PHE A 230 0.34 2.20 8.80
N PRO A 231 0.48 1.87 10.11
CA PRO A 231 -0.45 0.96 10.78
C PRO A 231 -1.91 1.43 10.74
N VAL A 232 -2.16 2.73 10.93
CA VAL A 232 -3.52 3.29 10.94
C VAL A 232 -4.18 3.09 9.58
N LEU A 233 -3.45 3.35 8.49
CA LEU A 233 -3.94 3.13 7.12
C LEU A 233 -4.17 1.65 6.82
N ALA A 234 -3.31 0.74 7.34
CA ALA A 234 -3.50 -0.70 7.20
C ALA A 234 -4.78 -1.17 7.91
N PHE A 235 -5.02 -0.74 9.16
CA PHE A 235 -6.24 -1.06 9.90
C PHE A 235 -7.49 -0.41 9.30
N ALA A 236 -7.39 0.80 8.77
CA ALA A 236 -8.49 1.46 8.08
C ALA A 236 -8.86 0.73 6.77
N SER A 237 -7.86 0.30 6.00
CA SER A 237 -8.09 -0.53 4.80
C SER A 237 -8.80 -1.84 5.15
N HIS A 238 -8.40 -2.47 6.27
CA HIS A 238 -9.09 -3.64 6.80
C HIS A 238 -10.55 -3.35 7.18
N ALA A 239 -10.82 -2.20 7.82
CA ALA A 239 -12.17 -1.78 8.17
C ALA A 239 -13.07 -1.54 6.95
N LEU A 240 -12.54 -0.91 5.88
CA LEU A 240 -13.25 -0.74 4.61
C LEU A 240 -13.58 -2.08 3.97
N TYR A 241 -12.62 -3.02 3.96
CA TYR A 241 -12.86 -4.37 3.47
C TYR A 241 -14.02 -5.06 4.22
N ARG A 242 -14.06 -4.98 5.56
CA ARG A 242 -15.14 -5.61 6.35
C ARG A 242 -16.50 -4.97 6.10
N GLU A 243 -16.55 -3.68 5.81
CA GLU A 243 -17.81 -3.00 5.46
C GLU A 243 -18.30 -3.42 4.07
N LEU A 244 -17.36 -3.58 3.12
CA LEU A 244 -17.64 -3.95 1.75
C LEU A 244 -18.03 -5.43 1.60
N PHE A 245 -17.34 -6.32 2.33
CA PHE A 245 -17.54 -7.76 2.37
C PHE A 245 -17.81 -8.24 3.81
N PRO A 246 -19.01 -7.98 4.34
CA PRO A 246 -19.34 -8.44 5.69
C PRO A 246 -19.27 -9.95 5.78
N GLU A 247 -18.92 -10.45 6.96
CA GLU A 247 -19.05 -11.88 7.25
C GLU A 247 -20.53 -12.19 7.40
N VAL A 248 -21.00 -13.26 6.75
CA VAL A 248 -22.34 -13.78 7.05
C VAL A 248 -22.26 -14.28 8.47
N ALA A 249 -23.04 -13.68 9.38
CA ALA A 249 -23.21 -14.24 10.72
C ALA A 249 -23.84 -15.62 10.54
N VAL A 250 -23.06 -16.66 10.83
CA VAL A 250 -23.54 -18.04 10.98
C VAL A 250 -24.02 -18.20 12.41
#